data_AF-A0A6H9HPW5-F1
#
_entry.id   AF-A0A6H9HPW5-F1
#
_cell.length_a   1.000
_cell.length_b   1.000
_cell.length_c   1.000
_cell.angle_alpha   90.00
_cell.angle_beta   90.00
_cell.angle_gamma   90.00
#
_symmetry.space_group_name_H-M   'P 1'
#
loop_
_entity.id
_entity.type
_entity.pdbx_description
1 polymer ?
#
loop_
_entity_poly.entity_id
_entity_poly.type
_entity_poly.pdbx_seq_one_letter_code
_entity_poly.pdbx_strand_id
1 'polypeptide(L)'
;MTQRLDKQQLRELAVGHEKPVNDRVPTTVDRGFGLPTPIYAVTVALYLGLIGVMAVSFLNPELAIPMVIFAGFVVFAFGLVGFWTRMKPENDTVAPDWGQFRARGIETLSGRLTAGEATIQVLMLPVLILGWGLAVAVIVALR
;
A
#
# COMPACT_ATOMS: atom_id res chain seq x y z
N MET A 1 -47.99 34.51 -5.64
CA MET A 1 -47.40 35.86 -5.72
C MET A 1 -45.90 35.73 -5.54
N THR A 2 -45.13 35.82 -6.62
CA THR A 2 -43.67 35.63 -6.62
C THR A 2 -43.02 37.02 -6.58
N GLN A 3 -42.63 37.47 -5.39
CA GLN A 3 -42.00 38.78 -5.23
C GLN A 3 -40.59 38.71 -5.80
N ARG A 4 -40.35 39.39 -6.92
CA ARG A 4 -39.01 39.50 -7.53
C ARG A 4 -38.19 40.48 -6.69
N LEU A 5 -37.24 39.95 -5.93
CA LEU A 5 -36.29 40.75 -5.16
C LEU A 5 -35.35 41.51 -6.10
N ASP A 6 -35.16 42.80 -5.82
CA ASP A 6 -34.22 43.65 -6.56
C ASP A 6 -32.76 43.29 -6.22
N LYS A 7 -31.83 43.56 -7.14
CA LYS A 7 -30.40 43.27 -6.97
C LYS A 7 -29.80 43.96 -5.74
N GLN A 8 -30.34 45.11 -5.33
CA GLN A 8 -29.93 45.77 -4.09
C GLN A 8 -30.40 44.99 -2.86
N GLN A 9 -31.65 44.54 -2.84
CA GLN A 9 -32.18 43.70 -1.75
C GLN A 9 -31.49 42.33 -1.67
N LEU A 10 -31.11 41.76 -2.81
CA LEU A 10 -30.30 40.54 -2.86
C LEU A 10 -28.89 40.75 -2.28
N ARG A 11 -28.29 41.93 -2.46
CA ARG A 11 -26.97 42.25 -1.86
C ARG A 11 -27.07 42.51 -0.37
N GLU A 12 -28.18 43.09 0.09
CA GLU A 12 -28.45 43.36 1.49
C GLU A 12 -28.80 42.07 2.27
N LEU A 13 -29.56 41.16 1.64
CA LEU A 13 -29.86 39.82 2.18
C LEU A 13 -28.68 38.84 2.01
N ALA A 14 -27.78 39.09 1.05
CA ALA A 14 -26.46 38.48 1.00
C ALA A 14 -25.56 39.10 2.08
N VAL A 15 -26.02 39.08 3.34
CA VAL A 15 -25.11 39.03 4.48
C VAL A 15 -24.27 37.79 4.21
N GLY A 16 -23.03 38.03 3.79
CA GLY A 16 -22.08 36.98 3.48
C GLY A 16 -22.10 36.00 4.63
N HIS A 17 -22.60 34.79 4.36
CA HIS A 17 -22.15 33.65 5.15
C HIS A 17 -20.66 33.58 4.86
N GLU A 18 -19.88 34.30 5.66
CA GLU A 18 -18.47 34.07 5.83
C GLU A 18 -18.35 32.55 5.95
N LYS A 19 -17.65 31.96 4.99
CA LYS A 19 -17.43 30.52 4.92
C LYS A 19 -17.12 30.09 6.35
N PRO A 20 -17.92 29.21 6.97
CA PRO A 20 -17.78 28.92 8.40
C PRO A 20 -16.30 28.68 8.66
N VAL A 21 -15.72 29.44 9.58
CA VAL A 21 -14.32 29.26 9.96
C VAL A 21 -14.17 27.77 10.23
N ASN A 22 -13.42 27.10 9.35
CA ASN A 22 -13.23 25.67 9.48
C ASN A 22 -12.20 25.48 10.59
N ASP A 23 -12.65 25.57 11.84
CA ASP A 23 -11.84 25.31 13.04
C ASP A 23 -11.36 23.85 13.13
N ARG A 24 -11.75 23.01 12.16
CA ARG A 24 -11.22 21.66 12.03
C ARG A 24 -9.77 21.77 11.56
N VAL A 25 -8.86 21.44 12.47
CA VAL A 25 -7.47 21.12 12.15
C VAL A 25 -7.48 20.18 10.94
N PRO A 26 -6.80 20.52 9.82
CA PRO A 26 -6.72 19.63 8.67
C PRO A 26 -6.20 18.26 9.13
N THR A 27 -6.96 17.20 8.88
CA THR A 27 -6.48 15.85 9.15
C THR A 27 -5.41 15.51 8.12
N THR A 28 -4.16 15.47 8.52
CA THR A 28 -3.07 14.97 7.68
C THR A 28 -3.27 13.48 7.45
N VAL A 29 -3.61 13.09 6.22
CA VAL A 29 -3.79 11.69 5.85
C VAL A 29 -2.46 11.15 5.36
N ASP A 30 -1.76 10.39 6.21
CA ASP A 30 -0.61 9.60 5.76
C ASP A 30 -1.11 8.40 4.96
N ARG A 31 -0.73 8.32 3.68
CA ARG A 31 -1.04 7.19 2.80
C ARG A 31 0.11 6.21 2.63
N GLY A 32 1.24 6.47 3.27
CA GLY A 32 2.36 5.56 3.36
C GLY A 32 2.20 4.60 4.53
N PHE A 33 3.05 3.57 4.59
CA PHE A 33 3.11 2.64 5.72
C PHE A 33 4.43 2.75 6.49
N GLY A 34 5.16 3.87 6.31
CA GLY A 34 6.41 4.12 7.01
C GLY A 34 7.59 3.22 6.63
N LEU A 35 7.44 2.34 5.63
CA LEU A 35 8.47 1.42 5.15
C LEU A 35 9.24 2.00 3.94
N PRO A 36 10.54 1.71 3.82
CA PRO A 36 11.32 2.09 2.66
C PRO A 36 10.93 1.23 1.45
N THR A 37 10.91 1.85 0.26
CA THR A 37 10.53 1.21 -1.02
C THR A 37 11.18 -0.17 -1.26
N PRO A 38 12.47 -0.41 -0.94
CA PRO A 38 13.09 -1.71 -1.13
C PRO A 38 12.39 -2.87 -0.42
N ILE A 39 11.78 -2.65 0.76
CA ILE A 39 11.08 -3.74 1.48
C ILE A 39 9.87 -4.20 0.67
N TYR A 40 9.09 -3.28 0.09
CA TYR A 40 7.98 -3.65 -0.79
C TYR A 40 8.45 -4.41 -2.02
N ALA A 41 9.55 -3.97 -2.64
CA ALA A 41 10.11 -4.64 -3.81
C ALA A 41 10.54 -6.08 -3.48
N VAL A 42 11.20 -6.28 -2.33
CA VAL A 42 11.58 -7.62 -1.85
C VAL A 42 10.34 -8.48 -1.59
N THR A 43 9.31 -7.94 -0.94
CA THR A 43 8.05 -8.67 -0.71
C THR A 43 7.41 -9.15 -2.02
N VAL A 44 7.31 -8.27 -3.03
CA VAL A 44 6.80 -8.62 -4.36
C VAL A 44 7.67 -9.69 -5.01
N ALA A 45 8.99 -9.54 -4.94
CA ALA A 45 9.93 -10.52 -5.50
C ALA A 45 9.80 -11.90 -4.85
N LEU A 46 9.57 -11.98 -3.54
CA LEU A 46 9.37 -13.26 -2.83
C LEU A 46 8.06 -13.94 -3.25
N TYR A 47 6.96 -13.20 -3.38
CA TYR A 47 5.69 -13.75 -3.86
C TYR A 47 5.78 -14.23 -5.32
N LEU A 48 6.39 -13.43 -6.20
CA LEU A 48 6.63 -13.84 -7.58
C LEU A 48 7.61 -15.02 -7.67
N GLY A 49 8.61 -15.06 -6.78
CA GLY A 49 9.52 -16.19 -6.63
C GLY A 49 8.77 -17.48 -6.27
N LEU A 50 7.81 -17.42 -5.34
CA LEU A 50 6.97 -18.56 -5.00
C LEU A 50 6.16 -19.04 -6.20
N ILE A 51 5.52 -18.12 -6.93
CA ILE A 51 4.75 -18.46 -8.14
C ILE A 51 5.68 -19.08 -9.19
N GLY A 52 6.89 -18.56 -9.36
CA GLY A 52 7.91 -19.11 -10.24
C GLY A 52 8.32 -20.54 -9.86
N VAL A 53 8.57 -20.80 -8.57
CA VAL A 53 8.87 -22.14 -8.06
C VAL A 53 7.72 -23.11 -8.36
N MET A 54 6.48 -22.70 -8.04
CA MET A 54 5.31 -23.55 -8.30
C MET A 54 5.10 -23.81 -9.80
N ALA A 55 5.33 -22.81 -10.65
CA ALA A 55 5.25 -22.97 -12.09
C ALA A 55 6.32 -23.95 -12.61
N VAL A 56 7.58 -23.79 -12.20
CA VAL A 56 8.66 -24.69 -12.63
C VAL A 56 8.40 -26.14 -12.19
N SER A 57 7.84 -26.34 -11.00
CA SER A 57 7.62 -27.69 -10.46
C SER A 57 6.33 -28.36 -10.95
N PHE A 58 5.28 -27.61 -11.29
CA PHE A 58 3.94 -28.19 -11.48
C PHE A 58 3.17 -27.67 -12.70
N LEU A 59 3.71 -26.73 -13.47
CA LEU A 59 2.94 -26.10 -14.55
C LEU A 59 2.49 -27.12 -15.60
N ASN A 60 1.20 -27.04 -15.93
CA ASN A 60 0.56 -27.76 -17.02
C ASN A 60 -0.43 -26.80 -17.71
N PRO A 61 -1.00 -27.16 -18.88
CA PRO A 61 -1.88 -26.28 -19.63
C PRO A 61 -3.10 -25.77 -18.83
N GLU A 62 -3.63 -26.57 -17.91
CA GLU A 62 -4.80 -26.20 -17.09
C GLU A 62 -4.44 -25.15 -16.02
N LEU A 63 -3.19 -25.15 -15.54
CA LEU A 63 -2.70 -24.22 -14.53
C LEU A 63 -2.14 -22.91 -15.11
N ALA A 64 -1.94 -22.81 -16.42
CA ALA A 64 -1.34 -21.64 -17.05
C ALA A 64 -2.13 -20.35 -16.76
N ILE A 65 -3.46 -20.40 -16.90
CA ILE A 65 -4.33 -19.25 -16.64
C ILE A 65 -4.27 -18.84 -15.15
N PRO A 66 -4.48 -19.74 -14.17
CA PRO A 66 -4.29 -19.42 -12.75
C PRO A 66 -2.92 -18.81 -12.42
N MET A 67 -1.82 -19.32 -12.98
CA MET A 67 -0.47 -18.81 -12.68
C MET A 67 -0.30 -17.35 -13.12
N VAL A 68 -0.77 -17.01 -14.32
CA VAL A 68 -0.72 -15.63 -14.82
C VAL A 68 -1.61 -14.72 -13.97
N ILE A 69 -2.79 -15.19 -13.59
CA ILE A 69 -3.71 -14.44 -12.72
C ILE A 69 -3.05 -14.16 -11.36
N PHE A 70 -2.45 -15.16 -10.71
CA PHE A 70 -1.77 -14.96 -9.43
C PHE A 70 -0.58 -14.01 -9.53
N ALA A 71 0.25 -14.13 -10.56
CA ALA A 71 1.36 -13.21 -10.79
C ALA A 71 0.84 -11.78 -11.02
N GLY A 72 -0.20 -11.63 -11.83
CA GLY A 72 -0.89 -10.37 -12.06
C GLY A 72 -1.44 -9.76 -10.76
N PHE A 73 -2.15 -10.54 -9.94
CA PHE A 73 -2.70 -10.08 -8.67
C PHE A 73 -1.60 -9.53 -7.74
N VAL A 74 -0.45 -10.20 -7.64
CA VAL A 74 0.67 -9.70 -6.83
C VAL A 74 1.15 -8.35 -7.37
N VAL A 75 1.40 -8.24 -8.67
CA VAL A 75 1.89 -6.99 -9.27
C VAL A 75 0.88 -5.86 -9.11
N PHE A 76 -0.40 -6.11 -9.40
CA PHE A 76 -1.46 -5.11 -9.31
C PHE A 76 -1.76 -4.71 -7.87
N ALA A 77 -1.79 -5.64 -6.92
CA ALA A 77 -2.04 -5.31 -5.52
C ALA A 77 -0.99 -4.35 -4.97
N PHE A 78 0.29 -4.64 -5.17
CA PHE A 78 1.38 -3.79 -4.69
C PHE A 78 1.55 -2.52 -5.54
N GLY A 79 1.35 -2.62 -6.87
CA GLY A 79 1.39 -1.47 -7.77
C GLY A 79 0.30 -0.46 -7.47
N LEU A 80 -0.91 -0.92 -7.17
CA LEU A 80 -2.04 -0.07 -6.78
C LEU A 80 -1.75 0.66 -5.46
N VAL A 81 -1.21 -0.04 -4.45
CA VAL A 81 -0.80 0.58 -3.19
C VAL A 81 0.32 1.60 -3.41
N GLY A 82 1.27 1.32 -4.29
CA GLY A 82 2.29 2.30 -4.69
C GLY A 82 1.68 3.55 -5.33
N PHE A 83 0.72 3.38 -6.25
CA PHE A 83 0.02 4.49 -6.91
C PHE A 83 -0.87 5.28 -5.95
N TRP A 84 -1.48 4.62 -4.96
CA TRP A 84 -2.30 5.24 -3.91
C TRP A 84 -1.58 6.37 -3.17
N THR A 85 -0.28 6.19 -2.87
CA THR A 85 0.55 7.19 -2.19
C THR A 85 0.71 8.49 -3.00
N ARG A 86 0.42 8.46 -4.31
CA ARG A 86 0.59 9.57 -5.26
C ARG A 86 -0.74 10.17 -5.74
N MET A 87 -1.88 9.62 -5.30
CA MET A 87 -3.19 10.15 -5.69
C MET A 87 -3.45 11.51 -5.05
N LYS A 88 -4.41 12.27 -5.59
CA LYS A 88 -4.91 13.51 -4.98
C LYS A 88 -5.87 13.22 -3.80
N PRO A 89 -6.00 14.12 -2.81
CA PRO A 89 -5.20 15.32 -2.58
C PRO A 89 -3.73 14.98 -2.30
N GLU A 90 -2.82 15.94 -2.44
CA GLU A 90 -1.38 15.73 -2.28
C GLU A 90 -1.06 15.03 -0.95
N ASN A 91 -0.10 14.10 -0.99
CA ASN A 91 0.36 13.38 0.18
C ASN A 91 1.71 13.96 0.59
N ASP A 92 1.74 14.65 1.73
CA ASP A 92 2.96 15.28 2.25
C ASP A 92 3.94 14.26 2.84
N THR A 93 3.55 12.98 2.93
CA THR A 93 4.40 11.91 3.44
C THR A 93 5.13 11.18 2.32
N VAL A 94 6.46 11.17 2.41
CA VAL A 94 7.35 10.44 1.48
C VAL A 94 7.84 9.16 2.17
N ALA A 95 7.97 8.07 1.41
CA ALA A 95 8.58 6.84 1.91
C ALA A 95 10.00 7.14 2.41
N PRO A 96 10.39 6.66 3.61
CA PRO A 96 11.71 6.93 4.14
C PRO A 96 12.79 6.28 3.29
N ASP A 97 13.96 6.90 3.24
CA ASP A 97 15.15 6.19 2.82
C ASP A 97 15.58 5.15 3.87
N TRP A 98 16.53 4.30 3.50
CA TRP A 98 16.99 3.22 4.37
C TRP A 98 17.64 3.72 5.67
N GLY A 99 18.36 4.84 5.62
CA GLY A 99 19.01 5.44 6.79
C GLY A 99 17.99 6.00 7.77
N GLN A 100 17.00 6.73 7.27
CA GLN A 100 15.88 7.25 8.05
C GLN A 100 15.08 6.12 8.69
N PHE A 101 14.74 5.08 7.93
CA PHE A 101 14.06 3.90 8.45
C PHE A 101 14.85 3.24 9.58
N ARG A 102 16.16 3.04 9.37
CA ARG A 102 17.04 2.43 10.38
C ARG A 102 17.13 3.24 11.67
N ALA A 103 17.19 4.56 11.57
CA ALA A 103 17.26 5.44 12.74
C ALA A 103 15.93 5.49 13.50
N ARG A 104 14.81 5.67 12.78
CA ARG A 104 13.51 5.99 13.39
C ARG A 104 12.65 4.75 13.71
N GLY A 105 12.80 3.65 12.98
CA GLY A 105 11.93 2.47 13.11
C GLY A 105 10.50 2.74 12.61
N ILE A 106 9.53 2.02 13.16
CA ILE A 106 8.08 2.22 12.89
C ILE A 106 7.35 2.41 14.21
N GLU A 107 6.58 3.49 14.30
CA GLU A 107 5.64 3.68 15.41
C GLU A 107 4.38 2.84 15.14
N THR A 108 4.03 1.94 16.05
CA THR A 108 2.82 1.11 15.96
C THR A 108 1.87 1.44 17.10
N LEU A 109 0.64 0.92 17.05
CA LEU A 109 -0.33 1.09 18.13
C LEU A 109 0.19 0.56 19.48
N SER A 110 1.03 -0.48 19.47
CA SER A 110 1.61 -1.11 20.65
C SER A 110 2.98 -0.55 21.06
N GLY A 111 3.44 0.52 20.41
CA GLY A 111 4.74 1.14 20.64
C GLY A 111 5.69 1.02 19.45
N ARG A 112 6.92 1.49 19.63
CA ARG A 112 7.90 1.59 18.56
C ARG A 112 8.58 0.24 18.26
N LEU A 113 8.54 -0.18 17.00
CA LEU A 113 9.37 -1.26 16.47
C LEU A 113 10.67 -0.70 15.89
N THR A 114 11.77 -1.41 16.12
CA THR A 114 13.02 -1.18 15.40
C THR A 114 12.85 -1.51 13.92
N ALA A 115 13.74 -0.97 13.08
CA ALA A 115 13.75 -1.30 11.65
C ALA A 115 13.86 -2.80 11.38
N GLY A 116 14.63 -3.52 12.22
CA GLY A 116 14.79 -4.98 12.12
C GLY A 116 13.49 -5.72 12.42
N GLU A 117 12.83 -5.40 13.53
CA GLU A 117 11.56 -6.02 13.93
C GLU A 117 10.46 -5.77 12.88
N ALA A 118 10.34 -4.52 12.41
CA ALA A 118 9.40 -4.18 11.34
C ALA A 118 9.70 -4.94 10.04
N THR A 119 10.97 -5.05 9.65
CA THR A 119 11.38 -5.80 8.44
C THR A 119 11.05 -7.29 8.59
N ILE A 120 11.34 -7.88 9.75
CA ILE A 120 11.00 -9.28 10.04
C ILE A 120 9.50 -9.47 9.95
N GLN A 121 8.69 -8.60 10.56
CA GLN A 121 7.24 -8.73 10.55
C GLN A 121 6.67 -8.73 9.12
N VAL A 122 7.17 -7.85 8.25
CA VAL A 122 6.69 -7.73 6.86
C VAL A 122 7.17 -8.91 6.00
N LEU A 123 8.42 -9.35 6.18
CA LEU A 123 9.02 -10.38 5.33
C LEU A 123 8.80 -11.81 5.83
N MET A 124 8.38 -12.01 7.09
CA MET A 124 8.23 -13.33 7.69
C MET A 124 7.31 -14.23 6.86
N LEU A 125 6.10 -13.76 6.54
CA LEU A 125 5.15 -14.57 5.78
C LEU A 125 5.67 -14.88 4.37
N PRO A 126 6.06 -13.90 3.53
CA PRO A 126 6.62 -14.17 2.19
C PRO A 126 7.83 -15.13 2.18
N VAL A 127 8.74 -15.00 3.15
CA VAL A 127 9.91 -15.89 3.26
C VAL A 127 9.48 -17.30 3.62
N LEU A 128 8.59 -17.47 4.59
CA LEU A 128 8.14 -18.79 5.04
C LEU A 128 7.39 -19.53 3.93
N ILE A 129 6.51 -18.87 3.20
CA ILE A 129 5.76 -19.52 2.12
C ILE A 129 6.66 -19.88 0.94
N LEU A 130 7.67 -19.06 0.63
CA LEU A 130 8.65 -19.38 -0.40
C LEU A 130 9.50 -20.59 0.02
N GLY A 131 9.99 -20.59 1.26
CA GLY A 131 10.73 -21.73 1.82
C GLY A 131 9.91 -23.02 1.81
N TRP A 132 8.62 -22.93 2.14
CA TRP A 132 7.69 -24.05 2.02
C TRP A 132 7.52 -24.53 0.57
N GLY A 133 7.31 -23.61 -0.37
CA GLY A 133 7.20 -23.94 -1.80
C GLY A 133 8.46 -24.63 -2.33
N LEU A 134 9.64 -24.16 -1.91
CA LEU A 134 10.92 -24.81 -2.23
C LEU A 134 11.03 -26.21 -1.65
N ALA A 135 10.61 -26.43 -0.40
CA ALA A 135 10.60 -27.77 0.19
C ALA A 135 9.70 -28.73 -0.60
N VAL A 136 8.51 -28.28 -0.99
CA VAL A 136 7.58 -29.04 -1.84
C VAL A 136 8.21 -29.35 -3.21
N ALA A 137 8.84 -28.36 -3.85
CA ALA A 137 9.54 -28.52 -5.13
C ALA A 137 10.66 -29.57 -5.04
N VAL A 138 11.46 -29.54 -3.97
CA VAL A 138 12.52 -30.53 -3.72
C VAL A 138 11.94 -31.93 -3.55
N ILE A 139 10.87 -32.08 -2.76
CA ILE A 139 10.20 -33.39 -2.58
C ILE A 139 9.75 -33.95 -3.93
N VAL A 140 9.17 -33.12 -4.79
CA VAL A 140 8.72 -33.52 -6.13
C VAL A 140 9.88 -33.88 -7.04
N ALA A 141 10.98 -33.12 -6.98
CA ALA A 141 12.17 -33.38 -7.78
C ALA A 141 12.92 -34.66 -7.37
N LEU A 142 12.73 -35.13 -6.14
CA LEU A 142 13.34 -36.36 -5.61
C LEU A 142 12.43 -37.59 -5.72
N ARG A 143 11.20 -37.44 -6.22
CA ARG A 143 10.32 -38.58 -6.55
C ARG A 143 10.54 -39.03 -7.98
#